data_AF-A0A258IP93-F1
#
_entry.id   AF-A0A258IP93-F1
#
_cell.length_a   1.000
_cell.length_b   1.000
_cell.length_c   1.000
_cell.angle_alpha   90.00
_cell.angle_beta   90.00
_cell.angle_gamma   90.00
#
_symmetry.space_group_name_H-M   'P 1'
#
loop_
_entity.id
_entity.type
_entity.pdbx_description
1 polymer ?
#
loop_
_entity_poly.entity_id
_entity_poly.type
_entity_poly.pdbx_seq_one_letter_code
_entity_poly.pdbx_strand_id
1 'polypeptide(L)'
;MMESRKGPGPLSPAPSAREMIMNTPNMPEQLMSGHSPPTDLVAPEAMQEAALAHARLGFRIFPVSPRDKRPLVKGWGSEASAEETQVSAWWSRWPHAMIGLPTGAANGLWVLDLDVDAEKGLDGNTSFMELEVAHGAIDIDVCATTPRGGTHLFFRWDAAHPVHNSVGGHGGVAPGIDVRGEGGFVVIAPSVRDDARAYAWVNAPLGEADLTDAPDWLYALMEKPVLSKSPPSAGEAKSISSCPAPTDDPLIGRKRAYAMAALEREAEAVASSAEGGRNHRLNVAANAIGNFVGEEILAEAQVREALTAAALQAGLSVGEIGRTLTSGLKAGRTKPARWPPEWAEELADIERGRALSARLLAGTANSVPAIGPTWDNPDRSPLGEGRRLAPRFKVEWLGPQLAQWAEGQARATCAPVDYVCAAMLALIGGLLGNRRRPLAGAGWEEPPTLFVAMVGDPSSGKSPASSAVMSLVNAEEASLDADYRNRMRDYETEKVAADAVMASRRMP
;
A
#
# COMPACT_ATOMS: atom_id res chain seq x y z
N MET A 1 35.47 -36.33 58.40
CA MET A 1 34.11 -35.82 58.72
C MET A 1 33.71 -34.86 57.62
N MET A 2 32.55 -35.12 57.03
CA MET A 2 31.75 -34.24 56.16
C MET A 2 32.32 -33.85 54.80
N GLU A 3 32.10 -34.73 53.82
CA GLU A 3 31.85 -34.34 52.43
C GLU A 3 30.52 -33.56 52.37
N SER A 4 30.57 -32.28 52.04
CA SER A 4 29.37 -31.46 51.84
C SER A 4 28.96 -31.45 50.37
N ARG A 5 27.74 -31.93 50.14
CA ARG A 5 26.98 -31.91 48.88
C ARG A 5 27.03 -30.54 48.19
N LYS A 6 27.54 -30.47 46.96
CA LYS A 6 27.18 -29.40 46.01
C LYS A 6 25.83 -29.77 45.38
N GLY A 7 24.80 -28.98 45.68
CA GLY A 7 23.51 -29.07 45.00
C GLY A 7 23.61 -28.63 43.54
N PRO A 8 22.67 -29.03 42.68
CA PRO A 8 22.63 -28.60 41.29
C PRO A 8 22.35 -27.09 41.24
N GLY A 9 23.13 -26.37 40.43
CA GLY A 9 22.91 -24.96 40.12
C GLY A 9 21.59 -24.73 39.40
N PRO A 10 21.10 -23.48 39.34
CA PRO A 10 19.80 -23.16 38.78
C PRO A 10 19.71 -23.58 37.32
N LEU A 11 18.57 -24.19 36.97
CA LEU A 11 18.16 -24.51 35.61
C LEU A 11 18.30 -23.27 34.72
N SER A 12 19.01 -23.41 33.60
CA SER A 12 18.99 -22.42 32.52
C SER A 12 17.54 -22.15 32.10
N PRO A 13 17.16 -20.89 31.82
CA PRO A 13 15.83 -20.59 31.29
C PRO A 13 15.65 -21.30 29.94
N ALA A 14 14.43 -21.78 29.69
CA ALA A 14 14.06 -22.35 28.41
C ALA A 14 14.30 -21.33 27.28
N PRO A 15 14.79 -21.75 26.11
CA PRO A 15 15.04 -20.85 25.00
C PRO A 15 13.74 -20.19 24.54
N SER A 16 13.81 -18.89 24.22
CA SER A 16 12.66 -18.14 23.71
C SER A 16 12.25 -18.64 22.31
N ALA A 17 10.97 -18.46 21.95
CA ALA A 17 10.42 -18.87 20.65
C ALA A 17 11.23 -18.39 19.43
N ARG A 18 11.98 -17.29 19.59
CA ARG A 18 12.89 -16.73 18.58
C ARG A 18 14.07 -17.64 18.21
N GLU A 19 14.52 -18.51 19.13
CA GLU A 19 15.62 -19.45 18.88
C GLU A 19 15.16 -20.77 18.24
N MET A 20 13.88 -21.14 18.41
CA MET A 20 13.33 -22.35 17.79
C MET A 20 13.06 -22.19 16.29
N ILE A 21 12.76 -20.96 15.83
CA ILE A 21 12.49 -20.65 14.42
C ILE A 21 13.77 -20.65 13.57
N MET A 22 14.93 -20.39 14.17
CA MET A 22 16.21 -20.22 13.47
C MET A 22 17.02 -21.52 13.29
N ASN A 23 16.61 -22.64 13.90
CA ASN A 23 17.51 -23.80 14.06
C ASN A 23 16.91 -25.16 13.64
N THR A 24 16.22 -25.19 12.50
CA THR A 24 15.97 -26.45 11.77
C THR A 24 17.10 -26.69 10.77
N PRO A 25 17.97 -27.69 10.97
CA PRO A 25 19.02 -27.98 10.00
C PRO A 25 18.41 -28.61 8.76
N ASN A 26 18.74 -28.02 7.61
CA ASN A 26 18.45 -28.51 6.27
C ASN A 26 19.08 -29.91 6.11
N MET A 27 18.27 -30.96 6.07
CA MET A 27 18.73 -32.33 5.79
C MET A 27 18.83 -32.55 4.27
N PRO A 28 19.87 -33.25 3.78
CA PRO A 28 20.20 -33.30 2.36
C PRO A 28 19.28 -34.21 1.53
N GLU A 29 19.07 -33.81 0.27
CA GLU A 29 18.49 -34.59 -0.82
C GLU A 29 19.26 -35.91 -1.03
N GLN A 30 18.80 -37.03 -0.46
CA GLN A 30 19.14 -38.39 -0.93
C GLN A 30 18.30 -39.45 -0.22
N LEU A 31 17.12 -39.78 -0.78
CA LEU A 31 16.50 -41.12 -0.73
C LEU A 31 15.21 -41.14 -1.56
N MET A 32 15.37 -41.15 -2.88
CA MET A 32 14.36 -41.67 -3.80
C MET A 32 14.49 -43.19 -3.84
N SER A 33 13.77 -43.89 -2.96
CA SER A 33 13.36 -45.29 -3.20
C SER A 33 12.07 -45.63 -2.45
N GLY A 34 10.99 -45.61 -3.24
CA GLY A 34 9.73 -46.35 -3.06
C GLY A 34 9.20 -46.57 -1.66
N HIS A 35 8.34 -45.69 -1.18
CA HIS A 35 7.14 -46.04 -0.40
C HIS A 35 6.02 -45.09 -0.84
N SER A 36 4.89 -45.63 -1.29
CA SER A 36 3.67 -44.85 -1.52
C SER A 36 3.28 -44.11 -0.24
N PRO A 37 2.83 -42.84 -0.30
CA PRO A 37 2.44 -42.11 0.90
C PRO A 37 1.21 -42.79 1.54
N PRO A 38 1.14 -42.89 2.87
CA PRO A 38 0.01 -43.49 3.55
C PRO A 38 -1.20 -42.56 3.46
N THR A 39 -2.24 -43.03 2.78
CA THR A 39 -3.55 -42.40 2.68
C THR A 39 -4.36 -42.70 3.94
N ASP A 40 -4.07 -42.03 5.04
CA ASP A 40 -4.99 -41.95 6.18
C ASP A 40 -5.18 -40.46 6.52
N LEU A 41 -6.08 -39.81 5.77
CA LEU A 41 -6.72 -38.58 6.23
C LEU A 41 -7.28 -38.87 7.63
N VAL A 42 -7.04 -37.98 8.58
CA VAL A 42 -7.49 -38.09 9.99
C VAL A 42 -8.86 -38.80 10.05
N ALA A 43 -8.93 -39.85 10.85
CA ALA A 43 -10.12 -40.69 10.95
C ALA A 43 -11.37 -39.80 11.12
N PRO A 44 -12.48 -40.06 10.40
CA PRO A 44 -13.62 -39.15 10.42
C PRO A 44 -14.18 -38.89 11.83
N GLU A 45 -14.09 -39.89 12.71
CA GLU A 45 -14.43 -39.81 14.13
C GLU A 45 -13.59 -38.77 14.89
N ALA A 46 -12.31 -38.62 14.54
CA ALA A 46 -11.42 -37.64 15.15
C ALA A 46 -11.73 -36.20 14.70
N MET A 47 -12.16 -35.98 13.45
CA MET A 47 -12.59 -34.65 13.00
C MET A 47 -13.90 -34.20 13.64
N GLN A 48 -14.84 -35.13 13.81
CA GLN A 48 -16.08 -34.86 14.53
C GLN A 48 -15.81 -34.52 16.00
N GLU A 49 -14.99 -35.30 16.70
CA GLU A 49 -14.66 -35.03 18.10
C GLU A 49 -13.93 -33.68 18.26
N ALA A 50 -13.03 -33.34 17.33
CA ALA A 50 -12.38 -32.02 17.32
C ALA A 50 -13.38 -30.87 17.12
N ALA A 51 -14.37 -31.04 16.23
CA ALA A 51 -15.43 -30.05 16.05
C ALA A 51 -16.29 -29.90 17.32
N LEU A 52 -16.65 -31.02 17.96
CA LEU A 52 -17.39 -31.01 19.23
C LEU A 52 -16.59 -30.37 20.37
N ALA A 53 -15.28 -30.59 20.43
CA ALA A 53 -14.41 -29.96 21.43
C ALA A 53 -14.47 -28.43 21.34
N HIS A 54 -14.38 -27.87 20.13
CA HIS A 54 -14.53 -26.42 19.91
C HIS A 54 -15.93 -25.91 20.27
N ALA A 55 -16.97 -26.67 19.91
CA ALA A 55 -18.35 -26.33 20.25
C ALA A 55 -18.59 -26.30 21.77
N ARG A 56 -18.02 -27.24 22.52
CA ARG A 56 -18.09 -27.29 23.99
C ARG A 56 -17.39 -26.13 24.67
N LEU A 57 -16.38 -25.55 24.03
CA LEU A 57 -15.75 -24.30 24.45
C LEU A 57 -16.59 -23.05 24.12
N GLY A 58 -17.76 -23.24 23.50
CA GLY A 58 -18.69 -22.17 23.15
C GLY A 58 -18.46 -21.56 21.76
N PHE A 59 -17.50 -22.07 20.98
CA PHE A 59 -17.24 -21.57 19.65
C PHE A 59 -18.30 -22.04 18.66
N ARG A 60 -18.89 -21.08 17.95
CA ARG A 60 -19.83 -21.33 16.87
C ARG A 60 -19.03 -21.70 15.63
N ILE A 61 -19.21 -22.91 15.12
CA ILE A 61 -18.46 -23.45 13.99
C ILE A 61 -19.40 -23.92 12.88
N PHE A 62 -18.85 -24.23 11.71
CA PHE A 62 -19.58 -24.82 10.59
C PHE A 62 -18.65 -25.68 9.70
N PRO A 63 -19.20 -26.63 8.91
CA PRO A 63 -18.40 -27.51 8.07
C PRO A 63 -17.93 -26.82 6.78
N VAL A 64 -16.65 -27.00 6.45
CA VAL A 64 -15.97 -26.46 5.27
C VAL A 64 -15.44 -27.60 4.40
N SER A 65 -15.55 -27.45 3.08
CA SER A 65 -15.06 -28.41 2.09
C SER A 65 -13.52 -28.51 2.10
N PRO A 66 -12.93 -29.70 2.30
CA PRO A 66 -11.48 -29.92 2.29
C PRO A 66 -10.82 -29.71 0.92
N ARG A 67 -11.62 -29.63 -0.16
CA ARG A 67 -11.15 -29.44 -1.55
C ARG A 67 -10.88 -27.98 -1.88
N ASP A 68 -11.91 -27.16 -1.71
CA ASP A 68 -11.98 -25.80 -2.25
C ASP A 68 -12.16 -24.74 -1.15
N LYS A 69 -12.11 -25.14 0.13
CA LYS A 69 -12.30 -24.29 1.30
C LYS A 69 -13.65 -23.55 1.32
N ARG A 70 -14.66 -24.04 0.60
CA ARG A 70 -16.00 -23.43 0.59
C ARG A 70 -16.87 -23.96 1.73
N PRO A 71 -17.70 -23.12 2.36
CA PRO A 71 -18.69 -23.57 3.32
C PRO A 71 -19.65 -24.61 2.71
N LEU A 72 -19.88 -25.72 3.42
CA LEU A 72 -20.79 -26.79 2.98
C LEU A 72 -22.26 -26.48 3.31
N VAL A 73 -22.48 -25.52 4.21
CA VAL A 73 -23.80 -25.00 4.59
C VAL A 73 -24.06 -23.65 3.91
N LYS A 74 -25.29 -23.46 3.40
CA LYS A 74 -25.73 -22.16 2.87
C LYS A 74 -26.01 -21.22 4.05
N GLY A 75 -25.62 -19.95 3.93
CA GLY A 75 -25.80 -18.99 5.03
C GLY A 75 -24.92 -19.29 6.25
N TRP A 76 -23.74 -19.88 6.03
CA TRP A 76 -22.81 -20.33 7.08
C TRP A 76 -22.61 -19.36 8.25
N GLY A 77 -22.63 -18.04 8.02
CA GLY A 77 -22.48 -17.04 9.08
C GLY A 77 -23.61 -17.04 10.10
N SER A 78 -24.87 -17.16 9.65
CA SER A 78 -26.03 -17.25 10.55
C SER A 78 -26.22 -18.66 11.11
N GLU A 79 -25.84 -19.67 10.33
CA GLU A 79 -26.02 -21.08 10.67
C GLU A 79 -24.95 -21.63 11.61
N ALA A 80 -23.79 -20.96 11.76
CA ALA A 80 -22.73 -21.43 12.63
C ALA A 80 -23.22 -21.66 14.06
N SER A 81 -22.88 -22.82 14.62
CA SER A 81 -23.48 -23.34 15.84
C SER A 81 -22.41 -23.87 16.80
N ALA A 82 -22.64 -23.69 18.09
CA ALA A 82 -21.92 -24.34 19.18
C ALA A 82 -22.74 -25.49 19.80
N GLU A 83 -23.94 -25.76 19.25
CA GLU A 83 -24.84 -26.77 19.77
C GLU A 83 -24.40 -28.16 19.28
N GLU A 84 -24.13 -29.08 20.22
CA GLU A 84 -23.49 -30.36 19.95
C GLU A 84 -24.32 -31.26 19.01
N THR A 85 -25.65 -31.23 19.08
CA THR A 85 -26.48 -32.07 18.19
C THR A 85 -26.40 -31.63 16.73
N GLN A 86 -26.36 -30.32 16.47
CA GLN A 86 -26.22 -29.71 15.16
C GLN A 86 -24.81 -29.95 14.60
N VAL A 87 -23.77 -29.78 15.42
CA VAL A 87 -22.38 -30.07 15.05
C VAL A 87 -22.21 -31.56 14.72
N SER A 88 -22.72 -32.44 15.58
CA SER A 88 -22.69 -33.89 15.33
C SER A 88 -23.44 -34.26 14.04
N ALA A 89 -24.58 -33.63 13.77
CA ALA A 89 -25.35 -33.86 12.54
C ALA A 89 -24.57 -33.43 11.28
N TRP A 90 -23.84 -32.32 11.32
CA TRP A 90 -23.00 -31.88 10.20
C TRP A 90 -21.85 -32.83 9.92
N TRP A 91 -21.11 -33.27 10.93
CA TRP A 91 -19.99 -34.19 10.73
C TRP A 91 -20.44 -35.63 10.44
N SER A 92 -21.64 -36.04 10.86
CA SER A 92 -22.25 -37.28 10.38
C SER A 92 -22.55 -37.24 8.87
N ARG A 93 -22.93 -36.06 8.35
CA ARG A 93 -23.21 -35.84 6.93
C ARG A 93 -21.93 -35.64 6.10
N TRP A 94 -20.92 -34.97 6.67
CA TRP A 94 -19.65 -34.68 6.02
C TRP A 94 -18.49 -35.04 6.96
N PRO A 95 -18.11 -36.34 7.02
CA PRO A 95 -17.17 -36.83 8.03
C PRO A 95 -15.74 -36.25 7.90
N HIS A 96 -15.38 -35.79 6.72
CA HIS A 96 -14.07 -35.17 6.43
C HIS A 96 -14.15 -33.64 6.28
N ALA A 97 -15.23 -33.00 6.73
CA ALA A 97 -15.33 -31.55 6.70
C ALA A 97 -14.25 -30.91 7.58
N MET A 98 -13.60 -29.88 7.05
CA MET A 98 -12.77 -28.97 7.83
C MET A 98 -13.66 -28.09 8.72
N ILE A 99 -13.08 -27.56 9.79
CA ILE A 99 -13.78 -26.75 10.78
C ILE A 99 -13.63 -25.27 10.40
N GLY A 100 -14.72 -24.66 9.96
CA GLY A 100 -14.84 -23.22 9.75
C GLY A 100 -15.24 -22.51 11.03
N LEU A 101 -14.54 -21.43 11.34
CA LEU A 101 -14.78 -20.56 12.49
C LEU A 101 -15.09 -19.14 11.98
N PRO A 102 -16.34 -18.67 12.08
CA PRO A 102 -16.68 -17.27 11.84
C PRO A 102 -15.85 -16.35 12.74
N THR A 103 -15.28 -15.31 12.14
CA THR A 103 -14.58 -14.24 12.85
C THR A 103 -15.53 -13.07 13.10
N GLY A 104 -15.24 -12.26 14.11
CA GLY A 104 -16.06 -11.15 14.56
C GLY A 104 -16.70 -11.38 15.93
N ALA A 105 -17.73 -10.59 16.22
CA ALA A 105 -18.45 -10.61 17.49
C ALA A 105 -19.06 -11.98 17.82
N ALA A 106 -19.38 -12.80 16.80
CA ALA A 106 -20.00 -14.11 16.97
C ALA A 106 -19.17 -15.10 17.80
N ASN A 107 -17.84 -15.00 17.73
CA ASN A 107 -16.90 -15.84 18.49
C ASN A 107 -15.94 -15.02 19.37
N GLY A 108 -16.15 -13.70 19.46
CA GLY A 108 -15.32 -12.83 20.30
C GLY A 108 -13.85 -12.76 19.86
N LEU A 109 -13.56 -12.95 18.56
CA LEU A 109 -12.21 -12.93 18.02
C LEU A 109 -12.12 -12.42 16.58
N TRP A 110 -10.94 -11.98 16.16
CA TRP A 110 -10.60 -11.75 14.75
C TRP A 110 -9.18 -12.29 14.48
N VAL A 111 -8.84 -12.47 13.21
CA VAL A 111 -7.58 -13.15 12.83
C VAL A 111 -6.81 -12.35 11.79
N LEU A 112 -5.49 -12.26 11.98
CA LEU A 112 -4.55 -11.83 10.95
C LEU A 112 -4.04 -13.08 10.21
N ASP A 113 -4.30 -13.14 8.91
CA ASP A 113 -4.02 -14.28 8.04
C ASP A 113 -2.78 -13.98 7.19
N LEU A 114 -1.64 -14.51 7.62
CA LEU A 114 -0.34 -14.32 6.98
C LEU A 114 -0.19 -15.33 5.85
N ASP A 115 -0.56 -14.94 4.63
CA ASP A 115 -0.54 -15.78 3.45
C ASP A 115 0.86 -15.85 2.82
N VAL A 116 1.28 -17.06 2.46
CA VAL A 116 2.51 -17.32 1.68
C VAL A 116 2.13 -17.88 0.32
N ASP A 117 2.56 -17.21 -0.75
CA ASP A 117 2.35 -17.60 -2.14
C ASP A 117 3.57 -17.20 -2.98
N ALA A 118 4.47 -18.17 -3.21
CA ALA A 118 5.69 -17.97 -3.98
C ALA A 118 5.44 -17.60 -5.45
N GLU A 119 4.34 -18.07 -6.05
CA GLU A 119 3.99 -17.76 -7.44
C GLU A 119 3.56 -16.30 -7.60
N LYS A 120 2.98 -15.72 -6.54
CA LYS A 120 2.58 -14.30 -6.50
C LYS A 120 3.61 -13.39 -5.82
N GLY A 121 4.74 -13.95 -5.37
CA GLY A 121 5.76 -13.21 -4.61
C GLY A 121 5.25 -12.65 -3.28
N LEU A 122 4.29 -13.33 -2.64
CA LEU A 122 3.72 -12.93 -1.35
C LEU A 122 4.33 -13.76 -0.23
N ASP A 123 4.86 -13.09 0.79
CA ASP A 123 5.30 -13.72 2.03
C ASP A 123 4.80 -12.90 3.23
N GLY A 124 3.60 -13.23 3.69
CA GLY A 124 2.96 -12.56 4.81
C GLY A 124 3.73 -12.69 6.14
N ASN A 125 4.52 -13.75 6.33
CA ASN A 125 5.34 -13.89 7.54
C ASN A 125 6.48 -12.87 7.55
N THR A 126 7.16 -12.70 6.40
CA THR A 126 8.20 -11.66 6.26
C THR A 126 7.61 -10.26 6.39
N SER A 127 6.48 -9.98 5.73
CA SER A 127 5.79 -8.69 5.86
C SER A 127 5.38 -8.39 7.31
N PHE A 128 4.95 -9.39 8.08
CA PHE A 128 4.57 -9.19 9.48
C PHE A 128 5.79 -8.89 10.35
N MET A 129 6.92 -9.57 10.11
CA MET A 129 8.17 -9.29 10.80
C MET A 129 8.66 -7.85 10.54
N GLU A 130 8.48 -7.32 9.33
CA GLU A 130 8.77 -5.91 9.03
C GLU A 130 7.90 -4.94 9.84
N LEU A 131 6.61 -5.27 10.02
CA LEU A 131 5.70 -4.48 10.87
C LEU A 131 6.14 -4.51 12.34
N GLU A 132 6.55 -5.67 12.85
CA GLU A 132 7.07 -5.79 14.23
C GLU A 132 8.36 -4.99 14.43
N VAL A 133 9.25 -4.95 13.44
CA VAL A 133 10.46 -4.11 13.47
C VAL A 133 10.09 -2.62 13.48
N ALA A 134 9.07 -2.22 12.72
CA ALA A 134 8.65 -0.84 12.60
C ALA A 134 7.85 -0.32 13.80
N HIS A 135 7.00 -1.17 14.41
CA HIS A 135 6.00 -0.75 15.40
C HIS A 135 6.15 -1.42 16.78
N GLY A 136 6.98 -2.45 16.90
CA GLY A 136 7.18 -3.23 18.12
C GLY A 136 6.63 -4.66 17.99
N ALA A 137 7.35 -5.62 18.58
CA ALA A 137 6.98 -7.04 18.57
C ALA A 137 5.71 -7.29 19.40
N ILE A 138 4.94 -8.31 19.00
CA ILE A 138 3.74 -8.76 19.72
C ILE A 138 3.92 -10.22 20.14
N ASP A 139 3.78 -10.50 21.43
CA ASP A 139 3.70 -11.87 21.91
C ASP A 139 2.28 -12.40 21.68
N ILE A 140 2.11 -13.23 20.65
CA ILE A 140 0.81 -13.83 20.29
C ILE A 140 0.67 -15.20 20.97
N ASP A 141 -0.38 -15.36 21.76
CA ASP A 141 -0.62 -16.58 22.56
C ASP A 141 -1.25 -17.71 21.73
N VAL A 142 -2.15 -17.37 20.81
CA VAL A 142 -2.91 -18.33 20.00
C VAL A 142 -2.56 -18.14 18.52
N CYS A 143 -1.85 -19.12 17.96
CA CYS A 143 -1.36 -19.12 16.58
C CYS A 143 -1.56 -20.48 15.91
N ALA A 144 -1.88 -20.50 14.62
CA ALA A 144 -1.94 -21.73 13.83
C ALA A 144 -1.19 -21.60 12.50
N THR A 145 -0.47 -22.64 12.08
CA THR A 145 0.10 -22.72 10.74
C THR A 145 -0.95 -23.12 9.73
N THR A 146 -0.85 -22.58 8.52
CA THR A 146 -1.69 -22.94 7.39
C THR A 146 -0.99 -23.95 6.48
N PRO A 147 -1.73 -24.77 5.71
CA PRO A 147 -1.18 -25.74 4.76
C PRO A 147 -0.20 -25.19 3.71
N ARG A 148 -0.12 -23.87 3.52
CA ARG A 148 0.76 -23.21 2.55
C ARG A 148 2.01 -22.61 3.19
N GLY A 149 2.24 -22.81 4.48
CA GLY A 149 3.34 -22.21 5.24
C GLY A 149 3.05 -20.80 5.77
N GLY A 150 1.80 -20.35 5.64
CA GLY A 150 1.32 -19.14 6.28
C GLY A 150 0.96 -19.34 7.75
N THR A 151 0.50 -18.28 8.42
CA THR A 151 0.19 -18.28 9.85
C THR A 151 -1.10 -17.50 10.15
N HIS A 152 -2.00 -18.07 10.94
CA HIS A 152 -3.12 -17.36 11.54
C HIS A 152 -2.73 -16.87 12.93
N LEU A 153 -2.81 -15.56 13.17
CA LEU A 153 -2.62 -14.93 14.47
C LEU A 153 -3.99 -14.51 15.03
N PHE A 154 -4.37 -15.03 16.19
CA PHE A 154 -5.70 -14.82 16.75
C PHE A 154 -5.67 -13.69 17.78
N PHE A 155 -6.59 -12.74 17.63
CA PHE A 155 -6.74 -11.59 18.51
C PHE A 155 -8.12 -11.54 19.12
N ARG A 156 -8.20 -10.97 20.33
CA ARG A 156 -9.47 -10.74 21.00
C ARG A 156 -10.32 -9.73 20.23
N TRP A 157 -11.63 -9.99 20.16
CA TRP A 157 -12.58 -9.01 19.63
C TRP A 157 -12.82 -7.90 20.64
N ASP A 158 -12.60 -6.67 20.20
CA ASP A 158 -13.00 -5.48 20.94
C ASP A 158 -14.27 -4.90 20.31
N ALA A 159 -15.36 -4.85 21.09
CA ALA A 159 -16.61 -4.24 20.64
C ALA A 159 -16.49 -2.72 20.45
N ALA A 160 -15.50 -2.07 21.08
CA ALA A 160 -15.22 -0.64 20.88
C ALA A 160 -14.49 -0.38 19.55
N HIS A 161 -13.76 -1.36 19.02
CA HIS A 161 -13.00 -1.28 17.78
C HIS A 161 -13.37 -2.43 16.83
N PRO A 162 -14.56 -2.39 16.20
CA PRO A 162 -15.03 -3.48 15.35
C PRO A 162 -14.15 -3.64 14.11
N VAL A 163 -13.47 -4.79 14.01
CA VAL A 163 -12.61 -5.13 12.87
C VAL A 163 -13.45 -5.73 11.75
N HIS A 164 -13.41 -5.15 10.55
CA HIS A 164 -14.10 -5.67 9.37
C HIS A 164 -13.22 -6.62 8.55
N ASN A 165 -13.82 -7.58 7.85
CA ASN A 165 -13.08 -8.48 6.97
C ASN A 165 -12.51 -7.73 5.74
N SER A 166 -11.19 -7.80 5.56
CA SER A 166 -10.46 -7.15 4.46
C SER A 166 -9.45 -8.12 3.84
N VAL A 167 -9.65 -8.47 2.57
CA VAL A 167 -8.91 -9.54 1.88
C VAL A 167 -8.35 -9.08 0.54
N GLY A 168 -7.16 -9.54 0.18
CA GLY A 168 -6.50 -9.34 -1.11
C GLY A 168 -5.36 -8.31 -1.09
N GLY A 169 -4.44 -8.41 -2.07
CA GLY A 169 -3.14 -7.71 -2.14
C GLY A 169 -3.14 -6.17 -2.16
N HIS A 170 -4.30 -5.52 -2.01
CA HIS A 170 -4.45 -4.07 -1.83
C HIS A 170 -5.39 -3.68 -0.66
N GLY A 171 -5.90 -4.66 0.09
CA GLY A 171 -6.84 -4.49 1.20
C GLY A 171 -6.35 -5.01 2.54
N GLY A 172 -5.31 -5.83 2.57
CA GLY A 172 -4.62 -6.25 3.79
C GLY A 172 -3.86 -5.15 4.52
N VAL A 173 -3.36 -5.44 5.73
CA VAL A 173 -2.49 -4.53 6.51
C VAL A 173 -1.17 -4.27 5.80
N ALA A 174 -0.66 -5.30 5.10
CA ALA A 174 0.52 -5.27 4.25
C ALA A 174 0.41 -6.36 3.16
N PRO A 175 1.31 -6.42 2.16
CA PRO A 175 1.32 -7.50 1.17
C PRO A 175 1.38 -8.88 1.83
N GLY A 176 0.43 -9.75 1.50
CA GLY A 176 0.34 -11.10 2.08
C GLY A 176 -0.26 -11.16 3.49
N ILE A 177 -0.83 -10.05 4.01
CA ILE A 177 -1.45 -10.00 5.34
C ILE A 177 -2.94 -9.66 5.21
N ASP A 178 -3.81 -10.66 5.25
CA ASP A 178 -5.27 -10.50 5.21
C ASP A 178 -5.84 -10.29 6.62
N VAL A 179 -6.93 -9.51 6.72
CA VAL A 179 -7.68 -9.31 7.97
C VAL A 179 -9.01 -10.06 7.92
N ARG A 180 -9.18 -11.03 8.81
CA ARG A 180 -10.40 -11.83 8.96
C ARG A 180 -11.18 -11.32 10.17
N GLY A 181 -12.00 -10.29 9.93
CA GLY A 181 -12.87 -9.65 10.91
C GLY A 181 -14.34 -10.05 10.75
N GLU A 182 -15.25 -9.17 11.17
CA GLU A 182 -16.69 -9.37 11.07
C GLU A 182 -17.14 -9.73 9.64
N GLY A 183 -18.00 -10.76 9.52
CA GLY A 183 -18.48 -11.27 8.24
C GLY A 183 -17.47 -12.16 7.48
N GLY A 184 -16.30 -12.39 8.06
CA GLY A 184 -15.29 -13.34 7.60
C GLY A 184 -15.32 -14.67 8.36
N PHE A 185 -14.46 -15.60 7.95
CA PHE A 185 -14.18 -16.82 8.70
C PHE A 185 -12.76 -17.31 8.39
N VAL A 186 -12.24 -18.16 9.27
CA VAL A 186 -11.00 -18.91 9.07
C VAL A 186 -11.26 -20.41 9.20
N VAL A 187 -10.37 -21.21 8.64
CA VAL A 187 -10.33 -22.66 8.92
C VAL A 187 -9.33 -22.89 10.05
N ILE A 188 -9.72 -23.64 11.08
CA ILE A 188 -8.90 -23.84 12.28
C ILE A 188 -8.35 -25.26 12.38
N ALA A 189 -7.27 -25.40 13.13
CA ALA A 189 -6.70 -26.70 13.48
C ALA A 189 -7.70 -27.52 14.34
N PRO A 190 -7.74 -28.86 14.17
CA PRO A 190 -6.79 -29.71 13.45
C PRO A 190 -7.19 -30.05 12.00
N SER A 191 -7.96 -29.20 11.32
CA SER A 191 -8.50 -29.47 9.97
C SER A 191 -7.43 -29.93 8.96
N VAL A 192 -7.81 -30.86 8.07
CA VAL A 192 -6.93 -31.42 7.04
C VAL A 192 -7.55 -31.22 5.65
N ARG A 193 -6.72 -30.83 4.68
CA ARG A 193 -7.11 -30.71 3.27
C ARG A 193 -7.06 -32.06 2.55
N ASP A 194 -7.69 -32.14 1.37
CA ASP A 194 -7.64 -33.33 0.50
C ASP A 194 -6.23 -33.72 0.05
N ASP A 195 -5.26 -32.80 0.12
CA ASP A 195 -3.84 -33.05 -0.18
C ASP A 195 -3.01 -33.47 1.05
N ALA A 196 -3.68 -33.89 2.12
CA ALA A 196 -3.12 -34.32 3.41
C ALA A 196 -2.37 -33.24 4.19
N ARG A 197 -2.36 -31.98 3.74
CA ARG A 197 -1.78 -30.87 4.50
C ARG A 197 -2.77 -30.37 5.55
N ALA A 198 -2.29 -30.19 6.78
CA ALA A 198 -3.11 -29.87 7.93
C ALA A 198 -2.87 -28.45 8.44
N TYR A 199 -3.86 -27.91 9.13
CA TYR A 199 -3.69 -26.77 10.02
C TYR A 199 -3.23 -27.27 11.39
N ALA A 200 -2.23 -26.64 11.98
CA ALA A 200 -1.70 -27.05 13.29
C ALA A 200 -1.53 -25.85 14.22
N TRP A 201 -1.92 -26.01 15.49
CA TRP A 201 -1.61 -25.03 16.54
C TRP A 201 -0.10 -25.00 16.78
N VAL A 202 0.48 -23.80 16.92
CA VAL A 202 1.93 -23.62 17.16
C VAL A 202 2.22 -23.28 18.61
N ASN A 203 1.42 -22.37 19.21
CA ASN A 203 1.58 -21.93 20.59
C ASN A 203 0.55 -22.63 21.48
N ALA A 204 -0.62 -22.03 21.67
CA ALA A 204 -1.73 -22.65 22.37
C ALA A 204 -2.94 -22.90 21.44
N PRO A 205 -3.72 -23.97 21.68
CA PRO A 205 -5.04 -24.14 21.07
C PRO A 205 -6.02 -23.06 21.51
N LEU A 206 -7.00 -22.78 20.64
CA LEU A 206 -8.10 -21.89 20.95
C LEU A 206 -8.89 -22.43 22.17
N GLY A 207 -9.04 -21.61 23.21
CA GLY A 207 -9.73 -21.96 24.46
C GLY A 207 -8.84 -22.53 25.58
N GLU A 208 -7.56 -22.78 25.31
CA GLU A 208 -6.57 -23.17 26.34
C GLU A 208 -5.69 -22.00 26.81
N ALA A 209 -5.60 -20.92 26.02
CA ALA A 209 -4.97 -19.67 26.37
C ALA A 209 -5.91 -18.49 26.10
N ASP A 210 -5.66 -17.38 26.80
CA ASP A 210 -6.36 -16.13 26.52
C ASP A 210 -5.97 -15.59 25.15
N LEU A 211 -6.95 -15.01 24.45
CA LEU A 211 -6.67 -14.29 23.20
C LEU A 211 -5.90 -13.02 23.50
N THR A 212 -4.83 -12.77 22.75
CA THR A 212 -4.02 -11.56 22.85
C THR A 212 -4.83 -10.34 22.43
N ASP A 213 -4.76 -9.25 23.21
CA ASP A 213 -5.31 -7.96 22.80
C ASP A 213 -4.42 -7.35 21.72
N ALA A 214 -5.02 -6.86 20.64
CA ALA A 214 -4.22 -6.30 19.56
C ALA A 214 -3.67 -4.92 19.96
N PRO A 215 -2.43 -4.58 19.58
CA PRO A 215 -1.87 -3.29 19.92
C PRO A 215 -2.52 -2.16 19.10
N ASP A 216 -2.55 -0.96 19.67
CA ASP A 216 -3.12 0.24 19.03
C ASP A 216 -2.57 0.50 17.62
N TRP A 217 -1.29 0.20 17.38
CA TRP A 217 -0.69 0.40 16.06
C TRP A 217 -1.30 -0.51 14.99
N LEU A 218 -1.74 -1.72 15.36
CA LEU A 218 -2.35 -2.66 14.43
C LEU A 218 -3.78 -2.22 14.09
N TYR A 219 -4.52 -1.72 15.09
CA TYR A 219 -5.79 -1.05 14.86
C TYR A 219 -5.62 0.19 13.97
N ALA A 220 -4.61 1.03 14.21
CA ALA A 220 -4.35 2.21 13.39
C ALA A 220 -3.98 1.90 11.93
N LEU A 221 -3.41 0.73 11.64
CA LEU A 221 -3.17 0.29 10.26
C LEU A 221 -4.46 -0.22 9.58
N MET A 222 -5.41 -0.75 10.35
CA MET A 222 -6.72 -1.19 9.87
C MET A 222 -7.71 -0.02 9.73
N GLU A 223 -7.64 0.90 10.67
CA GLU A 223 -8.33 2.19 10.70
C GLU A 223 -7.56 3.17 9.81
N LYS A 224 -7.90 3.22 8.52
CA LYS A 224 -7.49 4.38 7.73
C LYS A 224 -7.97 5.64 8.47
N PRO A 225 -7.11 6.65 8.69
CA PRO A 225 -7.41 7.73 9.62
C PRO A 225 -8.70 8.42 9.22
N VAL A 226 -9.73 8.22 10.03
CA VAL A 226 -11.01 8.93 9.93
C VAL A 226 -10.78 10.27 10.60
N LEU A 227 -10.51 11.31 9.80
CA LEU A 227 -10.71 12.68 10.27
C LEU A 227 -12.22 12.84 10.54
N SER A 228 -12.60 12.73 11.81
CA SER A 228 -13.98 12.83 12.27
C SER A 228 -14.55 14.21 11.96
N LYS A 229 -15.62 14.27 11.16
CA LYS A 229 -16.52 15.44 11.10
C LYS A 229 -17.61 15.25 12.15
N SER A 230 -17.77 16.26 13.00
CA SER A 230 -18.89 16.38 13.96
C SER A 230 -20.25 16.39 13.23
N PRO A 231 -21.37 16.05 13.92
CA PRO A 231 -22.67 15.87 13.27
C PRO A 231 -23.28 17.22 12.84
N PRO A 232 -23.97 17.30 11.69
CA PRO A 232 -24.64 18.53 11.29
C PRO A 232 -25.93 18.71 12.09
N SER A 233 -26.05 19.87 12.71
CA SER A 233 -27.31 20.37 13.25
C SER A 233 -28.38 20.39 12.16
N ALA A 234 -29.56 19.89 12.50
CA ALA A 234 -30.77 20.10 11.73
C ALA A 234 -30.99 21.60 11.51
N GLY A 235 -31.26 22.00 10.26
CA GLY A 235 -31.45 23.39 9.89
C GLY A 235 -31.65 23.59 8.38
N GLU A 236 -32.89 23.39 7.96
CA GLU A 236 -33.53 24.03 6.80
C GLU A 236 -33.07 23.69 5.38
N ALA A 237 -33.99 23.02 4.67
CA ALA A 237 -33.99 22.84 3.23
C ALA A 237 -34.05 24.19 2.50
N LYS A 238 -33.06 24.45 1.63
CA LYS A 238 -33.20 25.37 0.50
C LYS A 238 -32.68 24.74 -0.78
N SER A 239 -33.65 24.58 -1.70
CA SER A 239 -33.61 24.62 -3.16
C SER A 239 -32.31 24.29 -3.90
N ILE A 240 -32.49 23.35 -4.82
CA ILE A 240 -31.67 23.01 -5.98
C ILE A 240 -31.26 24.26 -6.79
N SER A 241 -30.05 24.18 -7.36
CA SER A 241 -29.44 25.05 -8.37
C SER A 241 -28.41 26.07 -7.85
N SER A 242 -27.15 25.63 -7.81
CA SER A 242 -26.02 26.43 -8.31
C SER A 242 -24.79 25.54 -8.44
N CYS A 243 -24.19 25.50 -9.63
CA CYS A 243 -22.79 25.10 -9.78
C CYS A 243 -21.94 25.91 -8.80
N PRO A 244 -20.97 25.31 -8.09
CA PRO A 244 -20.05 26.09 -7.27
C PRO A 244 -19.30 27.06 -8.19
N ALA A 245 -19.37 28.35 -7.87
CA ALA A 245 -18.57 29.39 -8.52
C ALA A 245 -17.09 28.96 -8.59
N PRO A 246 -16.33 29.40 -9.61
CA PRO A 246 -14.90 29.12 -9.67
C PRO A 246 -14.24 29.72 -8.44
N THR A 247 -13.88 28.87 -7.49
CA THR A 247 -12.96 29.22 -6.42
C THR A 247 -11.60 29.47 -7.07
N ASP A 248 -11.04 30.67 -6.88
CA ASP A 248 -9.69 31.07 -7.30
C ASP A 248 -8.57 30.28 -6.59
N ASP A 249 -8.88 29.15 -5.98
CA ASP A 249 -7.93 28.24 -5.35
C ASP A 249 -7.31 27.34 -6.45
N PRO A 250 -6.02 27.52 -6.80
CA PRO A 250 -5.37 26.77 -7.86
C PRO A 250 -5.37 25.25 -7.60
N LEU A 251 -5.43 24.84 -6.33
CA LEU A 251 -5.45 23.43 -5.94
C LEU A 251 -6.81 22.79 -6.25
N ILE A 252 -7.91 23.49 -5.96
CA ILE A 252 -9.26 23.03 -6.28
C ILE A 252 -9.43 22.93 -7.81
N GLY A 253 -8.88 23.90 -8.55
CA GLY A 253 -8.84 23.85 -10.02
C GLY A 253 -8.12 22.63 -10.56
N ARG A 254 -6.93 22.32 -10.04
CA ARG A 254 -6.12 21.16 -10.47
C ARG A 254 -6.77 19.82 -10.09
N LYS A 255 -7.30 19.71 -8.87
CA LYS A 255 -8.07 18.55 -8.41
C LYS A 255 -9.31 18.30 -9.29
N ARG A 256 -10.04 19.36 -9.62
CA ARG A 256 -11.22 19.28 -10.50
C ARG A 256 -10.84 18.86 -11.93
N ALA A 257 -9.76 19.39 -12.50
CA ALA A 257 -9.28 18.99 -13.82
C ALA A 257 -8.89 17.50 -13.88
N TYR A 258 -8.19 16.99 -12.85
CA TYR A 258 -7.86 15.58 -12.75
C TYR A 258 -9.11 14.70 -12.61
N ALA A 259 -10.03 15.09 -11.72
CA ALA A 259 -11.28 14.36 -11.51
C ALA A 259 -12.16 14.32 -12.77
N MET A 260 -12.20 15.41 -13.54
CA MET A 260 -12.86 15.45 -14.86
C MET A 260 -12.22 14.49 -15.85
N ALA A 261 -10.88 14.49 -15.98
CA ALA A 261 -10.19 13.55 -16.85
C ALA A 261 -10.38 12.08 -16.43
N ALA A 262 -10.46 11.82 -15.12
CA ALA A 262 -10.79 10.49 -14.60
C ALA A 262 -12.23 10.08 -14.96
N LEU A 263 -13.21 10.98 -14.82
CA LEU A 263 -14.60 10.76 -15.21
C LEU A 263 -14.72 10.46 -16.72
N GLU A 264 -14.03 11.21 -17.57
CA GLU A 264 -14.02 10.98 -19.01
C GLU A 264 -13.48 9.59 -19.37
N ARG A 265 -12.36 9.19 -18.78
CA ARG A 265 -11.79 7.84 -19.01
C ARG A 265 -12.71 6.71 -18.55
N GLU A 266 -13.33 6.84 -17.38
CA GLU A 266 -14.27 5.84 -16.87
C GLU A 266 -15.55 5.79 -17.70
N ALA A 267 -16.05 6.94 -18.17
CA ALA A 267 -17.19 7.00 -19.08
C ALA A 267 -16.88 6.30 -20.41
N GLU A 268 -15.71 6.54 -21.00
CA GLU A 268 -15.26 5.85 -22.23
C GLU A 268 -15.15 4.32 -22.05
N ALA A 269 -14.61 3.88 -20.90
CA ALA A 269 -14.52 2.46 -20.55
C ALA A 269 -15.91 1.81 -20.40
N VAL A 270 -16.89 2.53 -19.86
CA VAL A 270 -18.28 2.06 -19.79
C VAL A 270 -18.90 1.98 -21.18
N ALA A 271 -18.74 3.02 -22.01
CA ALA A 271 -19.30 3.08 -23.36
C ALA A 271 -18.78 1.96 -24.28
N SER A 272 -17.51 1.57 -24.13
CA SER A 272 -16.85 0.53 -24.92
C SER A 272 -17.05 -0.90 -24.40
N SER A 273 -17.83 -1.10 -23.34
CA SER A 273 -17.98 -2.42 -22.70
C SER A 273 -18.81 -3.43 -23.51
N ALA A 274 -18.25 -4.64 -23.67
CA ALA A 274 -18.90 -5.76 -24.34
C ALA A 274 -20.10 -6.34 -23.57
N GLU A 275 -20.97 -7.07 -24.28
CA GLU A 275 -22.20 -7.66 -23.75
C GLU A 275 -21.91 -8.69 -22.64
N GLY A 276 -22.64 -8.61 -21.52
CA GLY A 276 -22.47 -9.48 -20.34
C GLY A 276 -21.71 -8.88 -19.16
N GLY A 277 -20.99 -7.76 -19.33
CA GLY A 277 -20.21 -7.11 -18.26
C GLY A 277 -20.53 -5.62 -18.00
N ARG A 278 -21.42 -5.03 -18.80
CA ARG A 278 -21.66 -3.56 -18.86
C ARG A 278 -22.12 -2.97 -17.53
N ASN A 279 -23.07 -3.63 -16.85
CA ASN A 279 -23.59 -3.16 -15.57
C ASN A 279 -22.54 -3.23 -14.45
N HIS A 280 -21.69 -4.26 -14.46
CA HIS A 280 -20.59 -4.38 -13.52
C HIS A 280 -19.56 -3.26 -13.76
N ARG A 281 -19.19 -2.97 -15.02
CA ARG A 281 -18.28 -1.86 -15.36
C ARG A 281 -18.84 -0.50 -14.94
N LEU A 282 -20.15 -0.28 -15.15
CA LEU A 282 -20.85 0.93 -14.68
C LEU A 282 -20.79 1.05 -13.15
N ASN A 283 -20.98 -0.05 -12.41
CA ASN A 283 -20.88 -0.03 -10.95
C ASN A 283 -19.46 0.30 -10.47
N VAL A 284 -18.43 -0.30 -11.11
CA VAL A 284 -17.02 -0.03 -10.80
C VAL A 284 -16.67 1.43 -11.10
N ALA A 285 -17.08 1.96 -12.26
CA ALA A 285 -16.88 3.35 -12.63
C ALA A 285 -17.58 4.33 -11.65
N ALA A 286 -18.84 4.05 -11.29
CA ALA A 286 -19.58 4.85 -10.32
C ALA A 286 -18.96 4.81 -8.92
N ASN A 287 -18.41 3.66 -8.51
CA ASN A 287 -17.68 3.53 -7.25
C ASN A 287 -16.36 4.30 -7.28
N ALA A 288 -15.61 4.18 -8.38
CA ALA A 288 -14.32 4.83 -8.56
C ALA A 288 -14.42 6.36 -8.58
N ILE A 289 -15.40 6.92 -9.29
CA ILE A 289 -15.62 8.38 -9.37
C ILE A 289 -16.37 8.94 -8.15
N GLY A 290 -17.12 8.09 -7.44
CA GLY A 290 -17.90 8.50 -6.27
C GLY A 290 -17.04 9.15 -5.16
N ASN A 291 -15.75 8.82 -5.08
CA ASN A 291 -14.82 9.42 -4.12
C ASN A 291 -14.64 10.94 -4.34
N PHE A 292 -14.56 11.40 -5.59
CA PHE A 292 -14.46 12.81 -5.94
C PHE A 292 -15.77 13.57 -5.68
N VAL A 293 -16.91 12.87 -5.69
CA VAL A 293 -18.21 13.43 -5.30
C VAL A 293 -18.31 13.54 -3.77
N GLY A 294 -17.75 12.59 -3.02
CA GLY A 294 -17.69 12.63 -1.55
C GLY A 294 -16.84 13.79 -1.02
N GLU A 295 -15.78 14.15 -1.75
CA GLU A 295 -14.94 15.31 -1.46
C GLU A 295 -15.43 16.63 -2.10
N GLU A 296 -16.64 16.65 -2.68
CA GLU A 296 -17.25 17.83 -3.33
C GLU A 296 -16.43 18.45 -4.47
N ILE A 297 -15.47 17.70 -5.04
CA ILE A 297 -14.66 18.13 -6.19
C ILE A 297 -15.50 18.12 -7.48
N LEU A 298 -16.32 17.08 -7.65
CA LEU A 298 -17.27 16.92 -8.74
C LEU A 298 -18.71 16.96 -8.24
N ALA A 299 -19.59 17.61 -9.00
CA ALA A 299 -21.02 17.60 -8.71
C ALA A 299 -21.64 16.24 -9.09
N GLU A 300 -22.48 15.69 -8.20
CA GLU A 300 -23.16 14.40 -8.47
C GLU A 300 -23.98 14.42 -9.75
N ALA A 301 -24.64 15.55 -10.04
CA ALA A 301 -25.42 15.72 -11.26
C ALA A 301 -24.56 15.52 -12.51
N GLN A 302 -23.36 16.12 -12.55
CA GLN A 302 -22.42 16.02 -13.65
C GLN A 302 -21.92 14.58 -13.86
N VAL A 303 -21.61 13.88 -12.76
CA VAL A 303 -21.16 12.47 -12.82
C VAL A 303 -22.30 11.56 -13.29
N ARG A 304 -23.51 11.77 -12.79
CA ARG A 304 -24.70 10.99 -13.21
C ARG A 304 -25.00 11.21 -14.68
N GLU A 305 -24.92 12.44 -15.18
CA GLU A 305 -25.13 12.77 -16.58
C GLU A 305 -24.12 12.04 -17.48
N ALA A 306 -22.83 12.18 -17.20
CA ALA A 306 -21.76 11.58 -18.00
C ALA A 306 -21.83 10.03 -18.02
N LEU A 307 -21.98 9.39 -16.86
CA LEU A 307 -22.06 7.93 -16.79
C LEU A 307 -23.38 7.36 -17.33
N THR A 308 -24.48 8.12 -17.25
CA THR A 308 -25.75 7.71 -17.88
C THR A 308 -25.63 7.73 -19.39
N ALA A 309 -25.02 8.77 -19.97
CA ALA A 309 -24.79 8.85 -21.41
C ALA A 309 -23.93 7.67 -21.91
N ALA A 310 -22.83 7.37 -21.23
CA ALA A 310 -21.96 6.23 -21.54
C ALA A 310 -22.68 4.87 -21.42
N ALA A 311 -23.48 4.68 -20.37
CA ALA A 311 -24.21 3.45 -20.14
C ALA A 311 -25.33 3.22 -21.18
N LEU A 312 -26.00 4.30 -21.62
CA LEU A 312 -26.97 4.25 -22.72
C LEU A 312 -26.30 3.85 -24.04
N GLN A 313 -25.11 4.41 -24.33
CA GLN A 313 -24.33 4.04 -25.51
C GLN A 313 -23.90 2.57 -25.50
N ALA A 314 -23.58 2.03 -24.32
CA ALA A 314 -23.30 0.61 -24.13
C ALA A 314 -24.57 -0.28 -24.23
N GLY A 315 -25.77 0.30 -24.25
CA GLY A 315 -27.04 -0.43 -24.41
C GLY A 315 -27.70 -0.89 -23.10
N LEU A 316 -27.41 -0.23 -21.97
CA LEU A 316 -28.13 -0.48 -20.69
C LEU A 316 -29.48 0.24 -20.65
N SER A 317 -30.44 -0.32 -19.90
CA SER A 317 -31.76 0.31 -19.71
C SER A 317 -31.73 1.41 -18.64
N VAL A 318 -32.52 2.48 -18.83
CA VAL A 318 -32.57 3.64 -17.91
C VAL A 318 -32.82 3.24 -16.45
N GLY A 319 -33.72 2.26 -16.21
CA GLY A 319 -34.07 1.79 -14.87
C GLY A 319 -32.99 0.94 -14.19
N GLU A 320 -32.10 0.30 -14.97
CA GLU A 320 -30.93 -0.41 -14.46
C GLU A 320 -29.80 0.57 -14.14
N ILE A 321 -29.56 1.54 -15.03
CA ILE A 321 -28.55 2.60 -14.87
C ILE A 321 -28.78 3.36 -13.56
N GLY A 322 -30.01 3.82 -13.31
CA GLY A 322 -30.34 4.60 -12.11
C GLY A 322 -30.06 3.86 -10.80
N ARG A 323 -30.36 2.56 -10.73
CA ARG A 323 -30.10 1.72 -9.55
C ARG A 323 -28.60 1.51 -9.34
N THR A 324 -27.87 1.19 -10.40
CA THR A 324 -26.42 0.94 -10.35
C THR A 324 -25.62 2.19 -10.01
N LEU A 325 -25.97 3.34 -10.58
CA LEU A 325 -25.34 4.61 -10.23
C LEU A 325 -25.60 4.98 -8.77
N THR A 326 -26.81 4.74 -8.26
CA THR A 326 -27.15 5.05 -6.86
C THR A 326 -26.37 4.18 -5.89
N SER A 327 -26.25 2.87 -6.14
CA SER A 327 -25.45 1.99 -5.28
C SER A 327 -23.95 2.25 -5.40
N GLY A 328 -23.44 2.43 -6.62
CA GLY A 328 -22.03 2.70 -6.90
C GLY A 328 -21.56 4.03 -6.31
N LEU A 329 -22.27 5.13 -6.55
CA LEU A 329 -21.92 6.44 -6.00
C LEU A 329 -22.05 6.48 -4.48
N LYS A 330 -23.04 5.81 -3.88
CA LYS A 330 -23.16 5.70 -2.42
C LYS A 330 -21.92 5.04 -1.81
N ALA A 331 -21.43 3.96 -2.42
CA ALA A 331 -20.25 3.23 -1.96
C ALA A 331 -18.92 3.94 -2.30
N GLY A 332 -18.88 4.73 -3.37
CA GLY A 332 -17.70 5.52 -3.74
C GLY A 332 -17.52 6.76 -2.86
N ARG A 333 -18.62 7.44 -2.50
CA ARG A 333 -18.63 8.65 -1.66
C ARG A 333 -18.03 8.48 -0.28
N THR A 334 -18.04 7.26 0.24
CA THR A 334 -17.48 6.95 1.56
C THR A 334 -15.97 6.69 1.51
N LYS A 335 -15.36 6.69 0.32
CA LYS A 335 -13.93 6.45 0.12
C LYS A 335 -13.20 7.77 -0.12
N PRO A 336 -11.97 7.95 0.40
CA PRO A 336 -11.16 9.11 0.07
C PRO A 336 -10.85 9.15 -1.44
N ALA A 337 -10.78 10.35 -2.01
CA ALA A 337 -10.42 10.53 -3.40
C ALA A 337 -8.99 10.04 -3.63
N ARG A 338 -8.83 9.24 -4.69
CA ARG A 338 -7.52 8.68 -5.05
C ARG A 338 -6.78 9.70 -5.90
N TRP A 339 -5.84 10.39 -5.28
CA TRP A 339 -4.93 11.30 -5.95
C TRP A 339 -3.68 10.56 -6.42
N PRO A 340 -2.99 11.05 -7.46
CA PRO A 340 -1.68 10.52 -7.83
C PRO A 340 -0.71 10.57 -6.64
N PRO A 341 0.07 9.51 -6.39
CA PRO A 341 0.97 9.43 -5.23
C PRO A 341 1.99 10.57 -5.22
N GLU A 342 2.39 11.08 -6.38
CA GLU A 342 3.26 12.25 -6.53
C GLU A 342 2.63 13.55 -5.99
N TRP A 343 1.32 13.59 -5.73
CA TRP A 343 0.65 14.74 -5.11
C TRP A 343 0.62 14.64 -3.58
N ALA A 344 0.95 13.49 -2.98
CA ALA A 344 0.80 13.30 -1.53
C ALA A 344 1.68 14.27 -0.72
N GLU A 345 2.96 14.43 -1.12
CA GLU A 345 3.86 15.39 -0.48
C GLU A 345 3.46 16.84 -0.77
N GLU A 346 3.08 17.15 -2.00
CA GLU A 346 2.64 18.49 -2.43
C GLU A 346 1.38 18.95 -1.66
N LEU A 347 0.41 18.05 -1.46
CA LEU A 347 -0.82 18.29 -0.69
C LEU A 347 -0.52 18.48 0.80
N ALA A 348 0.36 17.66 1.36
CA ALA A 348 0.75 17.74 2.76
C ALA A 348 1.49 19.06 3.06
N ASP A 349 2.33 19.55 2.14
CA ASP A 349 2.99 20.85 2.27
C ASP A 349 2.00 22.02 2.24
N ILE A 350 0.99 21.97 1.38
CA ILE A 350 -0.04 23.01 1.30
C ILE A 350 -0.90 23.02 2.59
N GLU A 351 -1.27 21.85 3.11
CA GLU A 351 -2.01 21.74 4.37
C GLU A 351 -1.18 22.20 5.58
N ARG A 352 0.11 21.87 5.63
CA ARG A 352 1.06 22.42 6.61
C ARG A 352 1.10 23.94 6.55
N GLY A 353 1.16 24.52 5.35
CA GLY A 353 1.13 25.97 5.14
C GLY A 353 -0.18 26.61 5.63
N ARG A 354 -1.33 25.96 5.40
CA ARG A 354 -2.64 26.42 5.90
C ARG A 354 -2.74 26.33 7.43
N ALA A 355 -2.29 25.24 8.03
CA ALA A 355 -2.28 25.06 9.48
C ALA A 355 -1.36 26.09 10.16
N LEU A 356 -0.20 26.39 9.57
CA LEU A 356 0.69 27.44 10.05
C LEU A 356 0.04 28.82 9.96
N SER A 357 -0.59 29.14 8.83
CA SER A 357 -1.33 30.39 8.63
C SER A 357 -2.48 30.56 9.63
N ALA A 358 -3.26 29.49 9.86
CA ALA A 358 -4.36 29.50 10.82
C ALA A 358 -3.88 29.68 12.27
N ARG A 359 -2.75 29.07 12.64
CA ARG A 359 -2.14 29.24 13.98
C ARG A 359 -1.58 30.64 14.18
N LEU A 360 -0.97 31.23 13.14
CA LEU A 360 -0.51 32.62 13.17
C LEU A 360 -1.68 33.61 13.30
N LEU A 361 -2.79 33.36 12.61
CA LEU A 361 -4.02 34.16 12.72
C LEU A 361 -4.76 33.97 14.06
N ALA A 362 -4.67 32.78 14.67
CA ALA A 362 -5.25 32.52 16.00
C ALA A 362 -4.40 33.12 17.13
N GLY A 363 -3.09 33.27 16.92
CA GLY A 363 -2.13 33.82 17.88
C GLY A 363 -2.14 35.35 18.00
N THR A 364 -2.84 36.07 17.11
CA THR A 364 -2.94 37.54 17.11
C THR A 364 -4.15 38.09 17.87
N ALA A 365 -4.84 37.27 18.66
CA ALA A 365 -5.97 37.68 19.49
C ALA A 365 -5.61 38.63 20.66
N ASN A 366 -4.33 38.94 20.88
CA ASN A 366 -3.91 39.98 21.81
C ASN A 366 -3.69 41.32 21.08
N SER A 367 -4.73 42.16 21.16
CA SER A 367 -4.71 43.62 21.06
C SER A 367 -3.63 44.24 20.16
N VAL A 368 -3.84 44.20 18.85
CA VAL A 368 -3.20 45.17 17.96
C VAL A 368 -4.03 46.47 18.02
N PRO A 369 -3.44 47.63 18.34
CA PRO A 369 -4.17 48.90 18.28
C PRO A 369 -4.72 49.08 16.87
N ALA A 370 -5.94 49.61 16.75
CA ALA A 370 -6.56 49.91 15.46
C ALA A 370 -5.74 50.98 14.74
N ILE A 371 -4.74 50.57 13.96
CA ILE A 371 -4.07 51.41 12.98
C ILE A 371 -5.05 51.50 11.81
N GLY A 372 -5.59 52.69 11.58
CA GLY A 372 -6.48 52.96 10.46
C GLY A 372 -5.84 52.58 9.12
N PRO A 373 -6.64 52.43 8.05
CA PRO A 373 -6.17 51.90 6.78
C PRO A 373 -5.28 52.91 6.07
N THR A 374 -3.98 52.93 6.37
CA THR A 374 -2.98 53.43 5.43
C THR A 374 -2.45 52.24 4.65
N TRP A 375 -3.35 51.64 3.85
CA TRP A 375 -3.06 50.53 2.94
C TRP A 375 -2.33 50.96 1.67
N ASP A 376 -1.98 52.24 1.55
CA ASP A 376 -1.34 52.77 0.35
C ASP A 376 0.08 52.24 0.14
N ASN A 377 0.70 51.67 1.18
CA ASN A 377 2.02 51.06 1.07
C ASN A 377 2.19 49.89 2.08
N PRO A 378 1.65 48.70 1.80
CA PRO A 378 1.79 47.56 2.71
C PRO A 378 3.26 47.21 2.87
N ASP A 379 3.70 47.06 4.12
CA ASP A 379 5.06 46.62 4.42
C ASP A 379 5.26 45.20 3.84
N ARG A 380 6.17 45.08 2.88
CA ARG A 380 6.51 43.83 2.19
C ARG A 380 7.62 43.05 2.89
N SER A 381 8.22 43.60 3.95
CA SER A 381 9.20 42.89 4.77
C SER A 381 8.69 41.55 5.33
N PRO A 382 7.42 41.39 5.77
CA PRO A 382 6.92 40.11 6.30
C PRO A 382 6.82 39.00 5.23
N LEU A 383 6.80 39.36 3.95
CA LEU A 383 6.81 38.41 2.83
C LEU A 383 8.22 38.00 2.39
N GLY A 384 9.26 38.69 2.87
CA GLY A 384 10.66 38.54 2.41
C GLY A 384 11.68 38.37 3.53
N GLU A 385 11.26 38.15 4.77
CA GLU A 385 12.14 38.24 5.92
C GLU A 385 13.13 37.06 6.05
N GLY A 386 14.37 37.34 5.64
CA GLY A 386 15.56 36.58 5.99
C GLY A 386 16.38 36.06 4.81
N ARG A 387 15.82 36.00 3.59
CA ARG A 387 16.57 35.51 2.43
C ARG A 387 17.35 36.64 1.78
N ARG A 388 18.68 36.59 1.90
CA ARG A 388 19.56 37.42 1.07
C ARG A 388 19.29 37.08 -0.39
N LEU A 389 19.23 38.10 -1.26
CA LEU A 389 19.22 37.87 -2.71
C LEU A 389 20.41 36.99 -3.06
N ALA A 390 20.14 35.89 -3.76
CA ALA A 390 21.20 35.03 -4.25
C ALA A 390 22.14 35.86 -5.14
N PRO A 391 23.47 35.69 -5.01
CA PRO A 391 24.40 36.30 -5.95
C PRO A 391 24.06 35.80 -7.36
N ARG A 392 24.05 36.73 -8.33
CA ARG A 392 23.82 36.36 -9.73
C ARG A 392 24.98 35.55 -10.25
N PHE A 393 24.70 34.46 -10.97
CA PHE A 393 25.72 33.71 -11.65
C PHE A 393 26.32 34.56 -12.76
N LYS A 394 27.66 34.58 -12.83
CA LYS A 394 28.39 35.29 -13.88
C LYS A 394 28.52 34.38 -15.09
N VAL A 395 27.55 34.47 -15.99
CA VAL A 395 27.41 33.60 -17.16
C VAL A 395 28.64 33.68 -18.07
N GLU A 396 29.31 34.83 -18.08
CA GLU A 396 30.58 35.05 -18.78
C GLU A 396 31.72 34.09 -18.36
N TRP A 397 31.66 33.49 -17.16
CA TRP A 397 32.65 32.52 -16.70
C TRP A 397 32.63 31.20 -17.49
N LEU A 398 31.54 30.93 -18.21
CA LEU A 398 31.40 29.73 -19.04
C LEU A 398 32.06 29.88 -20.41
N GLY A 399 32.52 31.08 -20.76
CA GLY A 399 33.00 31.42 -22.10
C GLY A 399 31.85 31.69 -23.08
N PRO A 400 32.14 32.31 -24.24
CA PRO A 400 31.13 32.95 -25.08
C PRO A 400 30.08 31.99 -25.65
N GLN A 401 30.48 30.77 -26.01
CA GLN A 401 29.59 29.78 -26.64
C GLN A 401 28.59 29.21 -25.63
N LEU A 402 29.08 28.77 -24.47
CA LEU A 402 28.25 28.22 -23.41
C LEU A 402 27.39 29.29 -22.73
N ALA A 403 27.91 30.52 -22.61
CA ALA A 403 27.14 31.67 -22.14
C ALA A 403 25.93 31.95 -23.04
N GLN A 404 26.17 32.09 -24.35
CA GLN A 404 25.10 32.33 -25.33
C GLN A 404 24.07 31.20 -25.33
N TRP A 405 24.53 29.95 -25.27
CA TRP A 405 23.65 28.79 -25.21
C TRP A 405 22.80 28.79 -23.94
N ALA A 406 23.41 28.98 -22.76
CA ALA A 406 22.72 28.99 -21.47
C ALA A 406 21.66 30.09 -21.39
N GLU A 407 21.97 31.30 -21.87
CA GLU A 407 20.99 32.38 -21.98
C GLU A 407 19.87 32.07 -22.97
N GLY A 408 20.19 31.44 -24.09
CA GLY A 408 19.20 30.98 -25.07
C GLY A 408 18.21 29.99 -24.47
N GLN A 409 18.71 29.00 -23.73
CA GLN A 409 17.88 28.02 -23.04
C GLN A 409 17.06 28.63 -21.91
N ALA A 410 17.66 29.54 -21.12
CA ALA A 410 16.96 30.26 -20.07
C ALA A 410 15.76 31.05 -20.63
N ARG A 411 15.95 31.74 -21.77
CA ARG A 411 14.87 32.42 -22.49
C ARG A 411 13.81 31.45 -23.03
N ALA A 412 14.22 30.34 -23.64
CA ALA A 412 13.30 29.36 -24.23
C ALA A 412 12.43 28.66 -23.18
N THR A 413 12.98 28.44 -21.98
CA THR A 413 12.30 27.74 -20.88
C THR A 413 11.65 28.68 -19.86
N CYS A 414 11.71 30.00 -20.09
CA CYS A 414 11.27 31.03 -19.14
C CYS A 414 11.84 30.82 -17.73
N ALA A 415 13.08 30.35 -17.63
CA ALA A 415 13.74 30.03 -16.37
C ALA A 415 14.92 30.97 -16.08
N PRO A 416 15.29 31.17 -14.80
CA PRO A 416 16.52 31.86 -14.45
C PRO A 416 17.75 31.20 -15.08
N VAL A 417 18.64 32.01 -15.65
CA VAL A 417 19.89 31.54 -16.28
C VAL A 417 20.79 30.80 -15.28
N ASP A 418 20.73 31.19 -14.00
CA ASP A 418 21.48 30.56 -12.91
C ASP A 418 21.16 29.06 -12.80
N TYR A 419 19.89 28.65 -12.97
CA TYR A 419 19.50 27.24 -12.93
C TYR A 419 20.02 26.45 -14.13
N VAL A 420 19.97 27.04 -15.32
CA VAL A 420 20.53 26.42 -16.53
C VAL A 420 22.04 26.22 -16.38
N CYS A 421 22.76 27.26 -15.92
CA CYS A 421 24.19 27.20 -15.67
C CYS A 421 24.54 26.15 -14.59
N ALA A 422 23.76 26.07 -13.51
CA ALA A 422 24.01 25.14 -12.42
C ALA A 422 23.83 23.68 -12.86
N ALA A 423 22.77 23.34 -13.62
CA ALA A 423 22.61 22.01 -14.21
C ALA A 423 23.73 21.69 -15.22
N MET A 424 24.10 22.66 -16.06
CA MET A 424 25.15 22.47 -17.05
C MET A 424 26.51 22.18 -16.41
N LEU A 425 26.86 22.87 -15.31
CA LEU A 425 28.08 22.61 -14.57
C LEU A 425 28.10 21.22 -13.92
N ALA A 426 26.97 20.78 -13.35
CA ALA A 426 26.84 19.42 -12.80
C ALA A 426 27.05 18.36 -13.89
N LEU A 427 26.44 18.57 -15.07
CA LEU A 427 26.61 17.69 -16.22
C LEU A 427 28.06 17.64 -16.71
N ILE A 428 28.68 18.79 -16.94
CA ILE A 428 30.09 18.87 -17.35
C ILE A 428 30.98 18.17 -16.32
N GLY A 429 30.69 18.36 -15.03
CA GLY A 429 31.37 17.68 -13.94
C GLY A 429 31.29 16.16 -14.00
N GLY A 430 30.08 15.62 -14.25
CA GLY A 430 29.85 14.19 -14.45
C GLY A 430 30.59 13.64 -15.66
N LEU A 431 30.57 14.35 -16.79
CA LEU A 431 31.25 13.94 -18.03
C LEU A 431 32.78 13.98 -17.91
N LEU A 432 33.33 14.96 -17.20
CA LEU A 432 34.78 15.04 -16.95
C LEU A 432 35.24 13.98 -15.93
N GLY A 433 34.39 13.66 -14.95
CA GLY A 433 34.71 12.75 -13.85
C GLY A 433 36.04 13.10 -13.18
N ASN A 434 36.88 12.09 -12.94
CA ASN A 434 38.21 12.28 -12.35
C ASN A 434 39.33 12.53 -13.37
N ARG A 435 39.02 12.70 -14.66
CA ARG A 435 40.07 12.82 -15.71
C ARG A 435 40.79 14.16 -15.71
N ARG A 436 40.17 15.21 -15.17
CA ARG A 436 40.76 16.56 -15.07
C ARG A 436 40.47 17.13 -13.69
N ARG A 437 41.44 17.84 -13.12
CA ARG A 437 41.32 18.49 -11.82
C ARG A 437 41.69 19.96 -11.95
N PRO A 438 40.73 20.90 -11.82
CA PRO A 438 41.06 22.31 -11.70
C PRO A 438 41.89 22.57 -10.45
N LEU A 439 42.98 23.33 -10.63
CA LEU A 439 43.89 23.73 -9.58
C LEU A 439 43.59 25.19 -9.21
N ALA A 440 43.05 25.41 -8.02
CA ALA A 440 42.67 26.71 -7.51
C ALA A 440 43.75 27.26 -6.56
N GLY A 441 44.67 28.08 -7.09
CA GLY A 441 45.67 28.77 -6.26
C GLY A 441 46.78 27.87 -5.74
N ALA A 442 47.26 28.13 -4.51
CA ALA A 442 48.50 27.56 -3.95
C ALA A 442 48.37 26.10 -3.47
N GLY A 443 47.95 25.20 -4.37
CA GLY A 443 47.93 23.76 -4.14
C GLY A 443 46.57 23.15 -3.80
N TRP A 444 45.47 23.89 -3.94
CA TRP A 444 44.12 23.31 -3.85
C TRP A 444 43.72 22.71 -5.19
N GLU A 445 43.46 21.41 -5.23
CA GLU A 445 42.86 20.72 -6.38
C GLU A 445 41.47 20.23 -6.00
N GLU A 446 40.47 20.56 -6.83
CA GLU A 446 39.10 20.11 -6.61
C GLU A 446 38.69 19.18 -7.76
N PRO A 447 38.15 17.98 -7.51
CA PRO A 447 37.52 17.20 -8.56
C PRO A 447 36.28 17.95 -9.08
N PRO A 448 36.03 17.97 -10.40
CA PRO A 448 34.90 18.71 -10.98
C PRO A 448 33.54 18.04 -10.70
N THR A 449 33.45 17.09 -9.78
CA THR A 449 32.20 16.39 -9.43
C THR A 449 31.33 17.30 -8.57
N LEU A 450 30.37 17.97 -9.22
CA LEU A 450 29.49 18.94 -8.57
C LEU A 450 28.13 18.32 -8.25
N PHE A 451 27.78 18.29 -6.96
CA PHE A 451 26.43 17.98 -6.51
C PHE A 451 25.65 19.28 -6.35
N VAL A 452 24.70 19.51 -7.25
CA VAL A 452 23.97 20.77 -7.36
C VAL A 452 22.51 20.57 -6.98
N ALA A 453 22.00 21.43 -6.10
CA ALA A 453 20.58 21.53 -5.80
C ALA A 453 20.05 22.90 -6.25
N MET A 454 18.96 22.90 -7.03
CA MET A 454 18.28 24.13 -7.43
C MET A 454 17.18 24.45 -6.44
N VAL A 455 17.34 25.54 -5.68
CA VAL A 455 16.40 25.95 -4.63
C VAL A 455 15.72 27.25 -5.05
N GLY A 456 14.39 27.23 -5.09
CA GLY A 456 13.56 28.40 -5.38
C GLY A 456 12.09 28.11 -5.19
N ASP A 457 11.25 29.13 -5.24
CA ASP A 457 9.82 29.03 -5.00
C ASP A 457 9.10 28.13 -6.04
N PRO A 458 7.89 27.63 -5.75
CA PRO A 458 7.09 26.90 -6.74
C PRO A 458 6.99 27.67 -8.06
N SER A 459 7.05 26.95 -9.19
CA SER A 459 7.02 27.54 -10.54
C SER A 459 8.18 28.47 -10.91
N SER A 460 9.29 28.50 -10.15
CA SER A 460 10.47 29.31 -10.46
C SER A 460 11.31 28.85 -11.67
N GLY A 461 10.85 27.88 -12.46
CA GLY A 461 11.57 27.38 -13.65
C GLY A 461 12.70 26.36 -13.38
N LYS A 462 12.76 25.73 -12.20
CA LYS A 462 13.78 24.71 -11.84
C LYS A 462 13.79 23.53 -12.82
N SER A 463 12.67 22.81 -12.91
CA SER A 463 12.55 21.62 -13.74
C SER A 463 12.71 21.91 -15.24
N PRO A 464 12.09 22.98 -15.80
CA PRO A 464 12.34 23.37 -17.18
C PRO A 464 13.83 23.64 -17.49
N ALA A 465 14.55 24.34 -16.59
CA ALA A 465 15.97 24.61 -16.76
C ALA A 465 16.83 23.33 -16.75
N SER A 466 16.59 22.42 -15.81
CA SER A 466 17.32 21.15 -15.75
C SER A 466 17.01 20.24 -16.95
N SER A 467 15.74 20.17 -17.36
CA SER A 467 15.34 19.34 -18.50
C SER A 467 15.97 19.79 -19.82
N ALA A 468 16.12 21.10 -20.03
CA ALA A 468 16.81 21.62 -21.22
C ALA A 468 18.26 21.13 -21.31
N VAL A 469 18.98 21.08 -20.19
CA VAL A 469 20.36 20.58 -20.15
C VAL A 469 20.39 19.05 -20.33
N MET A 470 19.53 18.31 -19.64
CA MET A 470 19.47 16.85 -19.76
C MET A 470 19.10 16.38 -21.17
N SER A 471 18.35 17.18 -21.93
CA SER A 471 18.00 16.85 -23.32
C SER A 471 19.23 16.60 -24.21
N LEU A 472 20.37 17.25 -23.93
CA LEU A 472 21.63 17.03 -24.65
C LEU A 472 22.19 15.63 -24.40
N VAL A 473 22.13 15.16 -23.15
CA VAL A 473 22.63 13.84 -22.75
C VAL A 473 21.72 12.76 -23.28
N ASN A 474 20.40 12.95 -23.13
CA ASN A 474 19.42 11.98 -23.57
C ASN A 474 19.51 11.73 -25.08
N ALA A 475 19.85 12.75 -25.88
CA ALA A 475 20.07 12.59 -27.32
C ALA A 475 21.31 11.73 -27.62
N GLU A 476 22.42 11.94 -26.92
CA GLU A 476 23.63 11.13 -27.06
C GLU A 476 23.46 9.71 -26.52
N GLU A 477 22.81 9.54 -25.36
CA GLU A 477 22.45 8.23 -24.81
C GLU A 477 21.55 7.46 -25.78
N ALA A 478 20.53 8.09 -26.35
CA ALA A 478 19.68 7.46 -27.37
C ALA A 478 20.48 7.04 -28.61
N SER A 479 21.47 7.85 -29.03
CA SER A 479 22.37 7.49 -30.13
C SER A 479 23.29 6.31 -29.77
N LEU A 480 23.81 6.27 -28.55
CA LEU A 480 24.66 5.19 -28.06
C LEU A 480 23.85 3.90 -27.82
N ASP A 481 22.58 4.00 -27.45
CA ASP A 481 21.70 2.86 -27.20
C ASP A 481 21.15 2.23 -28.48
N ALA A 482 21.18 2.94 -29.61
CA ALA A 482 20.63 2.49 -30.88
C ALA A 482 21.14 1.10 -31.31
N ASP A 483 22.40 0.80 -31.00
CA ASP A 483 23.05 -0.48 -31.31
C ASP A 483 23.42 -1.31 -30.07
N TYR A 484 23.01 -0.88 -28.88
CA TYR A 484 23.35 -1.56 -27.62
C TYR A 484 22.84 -2.99 -27.58
N ARG A 485 21.61 -3.23 -28.06
CA ARG A 485 21.01 -4.57 -28.13
C ARG A 485 21.77 -5.54 -29.03
N ASN A 486 22.36 -5.06 -30.13
CA ASN A 486 23.16 -5.89 -31.02
C ASN A 486 24.53 -6.17 -30.40
N ARG A 487 25.20 -5.13 -29.87
CA ARG A 487 26.47 -5.29 -29.14
C ARG A 487 26.36 -6.23 -27.94
N MET A 488 25.24 -6.22 -27.22
CA MET A 488 24.99 -7.16 -26.13
C MET A 488 24.82 -8.61 -26.62
N ARG A 489 24.14 -8.82 -27.75
CA ARG A 489 24.02 -10.15 -28.36
C ARG A 489 25.35 -10.68 -28.87
N ASP A 490 26.15 -9.82 -29.50
CA ASP A 490 27.49 -10.17 -29.96
C ASP A 490 28.39 -10.53 -28.76
N TYR A 491 28.33 -9.73 -27.69
CA TYR A 491 29.03 -10.01 -26.44
C TYR A 491 28.61 -11.34 -25.79
N GLU A 492 27.30 -11.63 -25.70
CA GLU A 492 26.81 -12.90 -25.17
C GLU A 492 27.29 -14.09 -26.03
N THR A 493 27.29 -13.92 -27.35
CA THR A 493 27.78 -14.94 -28.29
C THR A 493 29.28 -15.18 -28.12
N GLU A 494 30.08 -14.11 -28.02
CA GLU A 494 31.52 -14.18 -27.76
C GLU A 494 31.82 -14.81 -26.40
N LYS A 495 31.04 -14.47 -25.36
CA LYS A 495 31.17 -15.04 -24.02
C LYS A 495 30.91 -16.54 -24.04
N VAL A 496 29.82 -16.99 -24.67
CA VAL A 496 29.51 -18.42 -24.81
C VAL A 496 30.60 -19.15 -25.59
N ALA A 497 31.13 -18.55 -26.66
CA ALA A 497 32.23 -19.11 -27.43
C ALA A 497 33.52 -19.21 -26.59
N ALA A 498 33.84 -18.18 -25.81
CA ALA A 498 34.99 -18.18 -24.90
C ALA A 498 34.84 -19.23 -23.80
N ASP A 499 33.65 -19.37 -23.20
CA ASP A 499 33.34 -20.38 -22.20
C ASP A 499 33.48 -21.81 -22.76
N ALA A 500 33.04 -22.05 -24.00
CA ALA A 500 33.21 -23.32 -24.70
C ALA A 500 34.69 -23.65 -25.00
N VAL A 501 35.50 -22.66 -25.38
CA VAL A 501 36.95 -22.82 -25.57
C VAL A 501 37.65 -23.11 -24.23
N MET A 502 37.23 -22.46 -23.14
CA MET A 502 37.77 -22.72 -21.81
C MET A 502 37.38 -24.10 -21.28
N ALA A 503 36.16 -24.57 -21.58
CA ALA A 503 35.70 -25.91 -21.23
C ALA A 503 36.45 -27.00 -22.00
N SER A 504 36.69 -26.81 -23.30
CA SER A 504 37.44 -27.78 -24.12
C SER A 504 38.91 -27.90 -23.73
N ARG A 505 39.52 -26.82 -23.22
CA ARG A 505 40.89 -26.84 -22.65
C ARG A 505 40.99 -27.51 -21.28
N ARG A 506 39.87 -27.77 -20.60
CA ARG A 506 39.81 -28.41 -19.28
C ARG A 506 39.53 -29.91 -19.33
N MET A 507 39.28 -30.48 -20.51
CA MET A 507 39.17 -31.93 -20.66
C MET A 507 40.57 -32.53 -20.89
N PRO A 508 40.97 -33.55 -20.09
CA PRO A 508 42.33 -34.11 -20.10
C PRO A 508 42.67 -34.91 -21.36
#